data_AF-S9PA31-F1
#
_entry.id   AF-S9PA31-F1
#
_cell.length_a   1.000
_cell.length_b   1.000
_cell.length_c   1.000
_cell.angle_alpha   90.00
_cell.angle_beta   90.00
_cell.angle_gamma   90.00
#
_symmetry.space_group_name_H-M   'P 1'
#
loop_
_entity.id
_entity.type
_entity.pdbx_description
1 polymer ?
#
loop_
_entity_poly.entity_id
_entity_poly.type
_entity_poly.pdbx_seq_one_letter_code
_entity_poly.pdbx_strand_id
1 'polypeptide(L)'
;MEFDKLTVALLQNTSASVAEGSREYLALQKTLLREAETEWERRHIRRLVAHHILSFAHFRARIWDEYRTALLRVRRLDHPSLEYRMHAACETLEWAADRDPTKAALGWAMVEDAERRLQRLRRGNPVRKQALAAIASVKQRVARKGLAPPAPPGAARRTSRAASAR
;
A
#
# COMPACT_ATOMS: atom_id res chain seq x y z
N MET A 1 2.80 -19.87 7.06
CA MET A 1 2.69 -20.20 5.63
C MET A 1 4.05 -20.07 4.95
N GLU A 2 4.26 -20.66 3.77
CA GLU A 2 5.51 -20.53 2.99
C GLU A 2 5.87 -19.07 2.67
N PHE A 3 4.88 -18.20 2.49
CA PHE A 3 5.07 -16.76 2.33
C PHE A 3 5.72 -16.08 3.53
N ASP A 4 5.33 -16.44 4.75
CA ASP A 4 5.84 -15.82 5.98
C ASP A 4 7.31 -16.19 6.18
N LYS A 5 7.67 -17.46 5.92
CA LYS A 5 9.05 -17.94 5.98
C LYS A 5 9.94 -17.18 5.00
N LEU A 6 9.49 -17.06 3.75
CA LEU A 6 10.23 -16.32 2.72
C LEU A 6 10.34 -14.83 3.08
N THR A 7 9.26 -14.22 3.60
CA THR A 7 9.27 -12.83 4.04
C THR A 7 10.30 -12.61 5.14
N VAL A 8 10.31 -13.46 6.18
CA VAL A 8 11.27 -13.38 7.28
C VAL A 8 12.70 -13.56 6.76
N ALA A 9 12.96 -14.57 5.93
CA ALA A 9 14.30 -14.83 5.38
C ALA A 9 14.82 -13.64 4.55
N LEU A 10 13.98 -13.06 3.69
CA LEU A 10 14.34 -11.89 2.88
C LEU A 10 14.52 -10.62 3.72
N LEU A 11 13.77 -10.45 4.80
CA LEU A 11 13.93 -9.31 5.72
C LEU A 11 15.19 -9.47 6.59
N GLN A 12 15.56 -10.69 6.97
CA GLN A 12 16.80 -10.99 7.69
C GLN A 12 18.04 -10.79 6.81
N ASN A 13 17.95 -11.07 5.50
CA ASN A 13 19.02 -10.79 4.57
C ASN A 13 19.14 -9.29 4.27
N THR A 14 19.88 -8.54 5.08
CA THR A 14 19.97 -7.08 4.97
C THR A 14 20.56 -6.58 3.65
N SER A 15 21.26 -7.41 2.87
CA SER A 15 21.79 -7.05 1.55
C SER A 15 20.83 -7.36 0.38
N ALA A 16 19.71 -8.06 0.62
CA ALA A 16 18.77 -8.40 -0.44
C ALA A 16 18.18 -7.15 -1.12
N SER A 17 18.36 -7.07 -2.44
CA SER A 17 17.76 -6.04 -3.29
C SER A 17 16.27 -6.31 -3.55
N VAL A 18 15.53 -5.28 -3.96
CA VAL A 18 14.12 -5.43 -4.38
C VAL A 18 13.98 -6.42 -5.53
N ALA A 19 14.94 -6.40 -6.48
CA ALA A 19 14.94 -7.31 -7.62
C ALA A 19 15.12 -8.77 -7.20
N GLU A 20 16.06 -9.05 -6.28
CA GLU A 20 16.26 -10.39 -5.72
C GLU A 20 15.04 -10.89 -4.98
N GLY A 21 14.51 -10.13 -4.02
CA GLY A 21 13.31 -10.57 -3.31
C GLY A 21 12.10 -10.74 -4.23
N SER A 22 11.95 -9.87 -5.23
CA SER A 22 10.90 -10.03 -6.27
C SER A 22 11.06 -11.33 -7.05
N ARG A 23 12.29 -11.74 -7.39
CA ARG A 23 12.56 -13.02 -8.07
C ARG A 23 12.15 -14.21 -7.19
N GLU A 24 12.51 -14.19 -5.90
CA GLU A 24 12.15 -15.26 -4.96
C GLU A 24 10.62 -15.40 -4.81
N TYR A 25 9.90 -14.29 -4.64
CA TYR A 25 8.44 -14.33 -4.58
C TYR A 25 7.80 -14.86 -5.87
N LEU A 26 8.38 -14.55 -7.03
CA LEU A 26 7.88 -15.07 -8.32
C LEU A 26 8.22 -16.54 -8.53
N ALA A 27 9.35 -17.00 -8.00
CA ALA A 27 9.69 -18.43 -7.98
C ALA A 27 8.67 -19.20 -7.12
N LEU A 28 8.37 -18.70 -5.91
CA LEU A 28 7.32 -19.26 -5.06
C LEU A 28 5.95 -19.24 -5.75
N GLN A 29 5.60 -18.12 -6.40
CA GLN A 29 4.37 -18.04 -7.21
C GLN A 29 4.31 -19.15 -8.25
N LYS A 30 5.39 -19.40 -8.98
CA LYS A 30 5.44 -20.43 -10.02
C LYS A 30 5.20 -21.83 -9.44
N THR A 31 5.75 -22.13 -8.26
CA THR A 31 5.51 -23.39 -7.56
C THR A 31 4.04 -23.53 -7.17
N LEU A 32 3.47 -22.53 -6.49
CA LEU A 32 2.07 -22.56 -6.05
C LEU A 32 1.08 -22.62 -7.22
N LEU A 33 1.40 -21.98 -8.35
CA LEU A 33 0.56 -22.02 -9.56
C LEU A 33 0.56 -23.40 -10.26
N ARG A 34 1.49 -24.31 -9.94
CA ARG A 34 1.44 -25.69 -10.42
C ARG A 34 0.44 -26.53 -9.64
N GLU A 35 0.27 -26.21 -8.36
CA GLU A 35 -0.65 -26.89 -7.44
C GLU A 35 -2.08 -26.33 -7.51
N ALA A 36 -2.25 -25.12 -8.05
CA ALA A 36 -3.56 -24.49 -8.18
C ALA A 36 -4.46 -25.21 -9.19
N GLU A 37 -5.64 -25.63 -8.73
CA GLU A 37 -6.63 -26.39 -9.51
C GLU A 37 -7.54 -25.45 -10.30
N THR A 38 -7.79 -24.25 -9.79
CA THR A 38 -8.77 -23.31 -10.36
C THR A 38 -8.17 -21.98 -10.80
N GLU A 39 -8.80 -21.32 -11.78
CA GLU A 39 -8.42 -19.94 -12.16
C GLU A 39 -8.61 -18.93 -11.02
N TRP A 40 -9.57 -19.18 -10.13
CA TRP A 40 -9.77 -18.35 -8.95
C TRP A 40 -8.56 -18.46 -8.00
N GLU A 41 -8.08 -19.67 -7.71
CA GLU A 41 -6.88 -19.89 -6.89
C GLU A 41 -5.65 -19.27 -7.55
N ARG A 42 -5.47 -19.49 -8.86
CA ARG A 42 -4.37 -18.90 -9.63
C ARG A 42 -4.37 -17.38 -9.50
N ARG A 43 -5.54 -16.75 -9.60
CA ARG A 43 -5.70 -15.31 -9.43
C ARG A 43 -5.44 -14.87 -7.98
N HIS A 44 -5.91 -15.63 -7.00
CA HIS A 44 -5.67 -15.37 -5.58
C HIS A 44 -4.17 -15.42 -5.24
N ILE A 45 -3.47 -16.46 -5.67
CA ILE A 45 -2.01 -16.62 -5.50
C ILE A 45 -1.26 -15.42 -6.10
N ARG A 46 -1.58 -15.03 -7.34
CA ARG A 46 -0.95 -13.86 -7.99
C ARG A 46 -1.16 -12.57 -7.19
N ARG A 47 -2.35 -12.36 -6.63
CA ARG A 47 -2.68 -11.20 -5.79
C ARG A 47 -1.89 -11.19 -4.49
N LEU A 48 -1.82 -12.34 -3.80
CA LEU A 48 -1.03 -12.48 -2.58
C LEU A 48 0.45 -12.19 -2.83
N VAL A 49 1.03 -12.82 -3.85
CA VAL A 49 2.44 -12.61 -4.24
C VAL A 49 2.70 -11.14 -4.57
N ALA A 50 1.83 -10.48 -5.34
CA ALA A 50 2.01 -9.07 -5.65
C ALA A 50 2.01 -8.19 -4.39
N HIS A 51 1.18 -8.52 -3.40
CA HIS A 51 1.18 -7.83 -2.12
C HIS A 51 2.46 -8.08 -1.31
N HIS A 52 2.95 -9.32 -1.22
CA HIS A 52 4.22 -9.59 -0.54
C HIS A 52 5.41 -8.88 -1.21
N ILE A 53 5.42 -8.78 -2.55
CA ILE A 53 6.42 -7.99 -3.28
C ILE A 53 6.32 -6.51 -2.91
N LEU A 54 5.11 -5.94 -2.80
CA LEU A 54 4.92 -4.55 -2.38
C LEU A 54 5.39 -4.31 -0.94
N SER A 55 5.00 -5.17 -0.01
CA SER A 55 5.44 -5.07 1.39
C SER A 55 6.96 -5.19 1.52
N PHE A 56 7.59 -6.08 0.74
CA PHE A 56 9.05 -6.15 0.70
C PHE A 56 9.67 -4.88 0.11
N ALA A 57 9.11 -4.35 -0.97
CA ALA A 57 9.55 -3.10 -1.57
C ALA A 57 9.38 -1.90 -0.61
N HIS A 58 8.36 -1.88 0.23
CA HIS A 58 8.20 -0.86 1.27
C HIS A 58 9.42 -0.78 2.20
N PHE A 59 10.00 -1.91 2.59
CA PHE A 59 11.21 -1.92 3.41
C PHE A 59 12.48 -1.64 2.61
N ARG A 60 12.57 -2.20 1.39
CA ARG A 60 13.83 -2.31 0.64
C ARG A 60 14.05 -1.27 -0.46
N ALA A 61 12.99 -0.82 -1.11
CA ALA A 61 13.10 0.09 -2.24
C ALA A 61 13.75 1.40 -1.81
N ARG A 62 14.83 1.78 -2.49
CA ARG A 62 15.57 3.02 -2.22
C ARG A 62 15.13 4.15 -3.12
N ILE A 63 14.62 3.82 -4.31
CA ILE A 63 14.14 4.79 -5.28
C ILE A 63 12.67 4.53 -5.63
N TRP A 64 12.01 5.56 -6.15
CA TRP A 64 10.59 5.50 -6.51
C TRP A 64 10.29 4.42 -7.55
N ASP A 65 11.15 4.21 -8.54
CA ASP A 65 10.87 3.28 -9.64
C ASP A 65 10.81 1.81 -9.17
N GLU A 66 11.63 1.43 -8.19
CA GLU A 66 11.56 0.10 -7.56
C GLU A 66 10.21 -0.09 -6.84
N TYR A 67 9.84 0.88 -6.01
CA TYR A 67 8.58 0.85 -5.27
C TYR A 67 7.37 0.87 -6.21
N ARG A 68 7.38 1.78 -7.19
CA ARG A 68 6.32 1.96 -8.19
C ARG A 68 6.09 0.69 -8.99
N THR A 69 7.15 -0.04 -9.36
CA THR A 69 7.03 -1.30 -10.09
C THR A 69 6.25 -2.34 -9.29
N ALA A 70 6.54 -2.46 -7.98
CA ALA A 70 5.78 -3.34 -7.09
C ALA A 70 4.32 -2.88 -6.94
N LEU A 71 4.09 -1.58 -6.74
CA LEU A 71 2.75 -1.01 -6.58
C LEU A 71 1.88 -1.21 -7.83
N LEU A 72 2.46 -1.03 -9.02
CA LEU A 72 1.75 -1.27 -10.28
C LEU A 72 1.31 -2.73 -10.43
N ARG A 73 2.09 -3.67 -9.89
CA ARG A 73 1.76 -5.10 -9.92
C ARG A 73 0.48 -5.39 -9.11
N VAL A 74 0.39 -4.82 -7.91
CA VAL A 74 -0.81 -4.90 -7.07
C VAL A 74 -2.01 -4.25 -7.76
N ARG A 75 -1.85 -3.03 -8.30
CA ARG A 75 -2.96 -2.30 -8.96
C ARG A 75 -3.53 -3.03 -10.17
N ARG A 76 -2.69 -3.73 -10.95
CA ARG A 76 -3.12 -4.51 -12.13
C ARG A 76 -3.95 -5.74 -11.77
N LEU A 77 -3.67 -6.35 -10.62
CA LEU A 77 -4.35 -7.58 -10.18
C LEU A 77 -5.58 -7.30 -9.30
N ASP A 78 -5.72 -6.04 -8.85
CA ASP A 78 -6.62 -5.60 -7.77
C ASP A 78 -6.32 -6.32 -6.45
N HIS A 79 -6.92 -5.83 -5.37
CA HIS A 79 -6.66 -6.32 -4.02
C HIS A 79 -7.52 -7.55 -3.72
N PRO A 80 -6.97 -8.56 -3.00
CA PRO A 80 -7.74 -9.72 -2.58
C PRO A 80 -8.77 -9.38 -1.50
N SER A 81 -8.56 -8.31 -0.71
CA SER A 81 -9.52 -7.81 0.27
C SER A 81 -9.35 -6.30 0.52
N LEU A 82 -10.28 -5.69 1.27
CA LEU A 82 -10.16 -4.31 1.73
C LEU A 82 -8.97 -4.09 2.69
N GLU A 83 -8.60 -5.11 3.45
CA GLU A 83 -7.44 -5.06 4.34
C GLU A 83 -6.14 -4.95 3.53
N TYR A 84 -5.98 -5.77 2.49
CA TYR A 84 -4.84 -5.66 1.59
C TYR A 84 -4.79 -4.33 0.83
N ARG A 85 -5.95 -3.77 0.45
CA ARG A 85 -6.03 -2.41 -0.11
C ARG A 85 -5.53 -1.37 0.89
N MET A 86 -5.95 -1.48 2.15
CA MET A 86 -5.49 -0.60 3.22
C MET A 86 -3.98 -0.73 3.45
N HIS A 87 -3.43 -1.96 3.52
CA HIS A 87 -1.99 -2.18 3.67
C HIS A 87 -1.19 -1.50 2.56
N ALA A 88 -1.56 -1.72 1.29
CA ALA A 88 -0.87 -1.08 0.17
C ALA A 88 -0.91 0.46 0.25
N ALA A 89 -2.04 1.03 0.68
CA ALA A 89 -2.18 2.47 0.84
C ALA A 89 -1.30 3.02 1.97
N CYS A 90 -1.31 2.36 3.13
CA CYS A 90 -0.48 2.72 4.27
C CYS A 90 1.01 2.60 3.94
N GLU A 91 1.45 1.48 3.37
CA GLU A 91 2.84 1.25 2.95
C GLU A 91 3.31 2.30 1.93
N THR A 92 2.43 2.72 1.02
CA THR A 92 2.75 3.75 0.01
C THR A 92 2.95 5.11 0.69
N LEU A 93 2.06 5.48 1.60
CA LEU A 93 2.14 6.74 2.31
C LEU A 93 3.37 6.80 3.23
N GLU A 94 3.66 5.72 3.96
CA GLU A 94 4.83 5.64 4.82
C GLU A 94 6.12 5.66 4.03
N TRP A 95 6.21 4.84 2.96
CA TRP A 95 7.39 4.84 2.09
C TRP A 95 7.64 6.24 1.51
N ALA A 96 6.60 6.91 1.01
CA ALA A 96 6.73 8.26 0.49
C ALA A 96 7.20 9.23 1.58
N ALA A 97 6.62 9.14 2.78
CA ALA A 97 7.00 10.00 3.89
C ALA A 97 8.45 9.81 4.35
N ASP A 98 9.00 8.59 4.22
CA ASP A 98 10.37 8.26 4.61
C ASP A 98 11.42 8.47 3.51
N ARG A 99 11.04 8.32 2.24
CA ARG A 99 12.01 8.21 1.13
C ARG A 99 11.84 9.27 0.05
N ASP A 100 10.61 9.66 -0.26
CA ASP A 100 10.33 10.67 -1.30
C ASP A 100 9.01 11.41 -0.99
N PRO A 101 9.07 12.50 -0.21
CA PRO A 101 7.89 13.26 0.19
C PRO A 101 7.07 13.80 -0.99
N THR A 102 7.66 13.94 -2.19
CA THR A 102 6.94 14.38 -3.39
C THR A 102 5.85 13.38 -3.81
N LYS A 103 5.91 12.14 -3.33
CA LYS A 103 4.92 11.08 -3.59
C LYS A 103 3.86 10.97 -2.49
N ALA A 104 3.96 11.75 -1.41
CA ALA A 104 3.02 11.66 -0.28
C ALA A 104 1.57 11.93 -0.72
N ALA A 105 1.34 12.81 -1.68
CA ALA A 105 0.00 13.08 -2.23
C ALA A 105 -0.69 11.83 -2.80
N LEU A 106 0.07 10.94 -3.45
CA LEU A 106 -0.45 9.66 -3.94
C LEU A 106 -0.83 8.74 -2.77
N GLY A 107 0.05 8.62 -1.76
CA GLY A 107 -0.22 7.83 -0.56
C GLY A 107 -1.48 8.32 0.17
N TRP A 108 -1.63 9.62 0.33
CA TRP A 108 -2.81 10.23 0.94
C TRP A 108 -4.09 9.89 0.17
N ALA A 109 -4.09 10.04 -1.15
CA ALA A 109 -5.23 9.71 -1.99
C ALA A 109 -5.63 8.23 -1.88
N MET A 110 -4.64 7.32 -1.82
CA MET A 110 -4.89 5.90 -1.63
C MET A 110 -5.47 5.58 -0.25
N VAL A 111 -4.95 6.20 0.81
CA VAL A 111 -5.44 6.00 2.18
C VAL A 111 -6.88 6.51 2.31
N GLU A 112 -7.21 7.67 1.73
CA GLU A 112 -8.58 8.19 1.73
C GLU A 112 -9.56 7.28 0.97
N ASP A 113 -9.15 6.69 -0.15
CA ASP A 113 -9.97 5.70 -0.85
C ASP A 113 -10.21 4.45 0.00
N ALA A 114 -9.16 3.92 0.62
CA ALA A 114 -9.26 2.77 1.51
C ALA A 114 -10.20 3.06 2.69
N GLU A 115 -10.03 4.22 3.33
CA GLU A 115 -10.87 4.66 4.44
C GLU A 115 -12.35 4.78 4.04
N ARG A 116 -12.65 5.45 2.92
CA ARG A 116 -14.03 5.56 2.41
C ARG A 116 -14.67 4.20 2.17
N ARG A 117 -13.91 3.22 1.65
CA ARG A 117 -14.40 1.86 1.41
C ARG A 117 -14.63 1.09 2.70
N LEU A 118 -13.71 1.18 3.66
CA LEU A 118 -13.84 0.56 4.97
C LEU A 118 -15.03 1.14 5.76
N GLN A 119 -15.28 2.44 5.64
CA GLN A 119 -16.41 3.10 6.29
C GLN A 119 -17.78 2.56 5.84
N ARG A 120 -17.87 1.97 4.63
CA ARG A 120 -19.09 1.32 4.13
C ARG A 120 -19.36 -0.06 4.75
N LEU A 121 -18.37 -0.67 5.40
CA LEU A 121 -18.59 -1.88 6.18
C LEU A 121 -19.44 -1.57 7.42
N ARG A 122 -20.19 -2.55 7.91
CA ARG A 122 -20.98 -2.42 9.14
C ARG A 122 -20.11 -1.98 10.31
N ARG A 123 -20.63 -1.11 11.19
CA ARG A 123 -19.87 -0.54 12.30
C ARG A 123 -19.27 -1.58 13.25
N GLY A 124 -19.97 -2.70 13.45
CA GLY A 124 -19.52 -3.83 14.28
C GLY A 124 -18.49 -4.76 13.61
N ASN A 125 -18.18 -4.56 12.33
CA ASN A 125 -17.24 -5.42 11.61
C ASN A 125 -15.81 -5.25 12.19
N PRO A 126 -15.13 -6.34 12.59
CA PRO A 126 -13.80 -6.27 13.20
C PRO A 126 -12.74 -5.72 12.24
N VAL A 127 -12.76 -6.14 10.97
CA VAL A 127 -11.85 -5.64 9.92
C VAL A 127 -11.95 -4.13 9.77
N ARG A 128 -13.18 -3.58 9.77
CA ARG A 128 -13.39 -2.12 9.74
C ARG A 128 -12.67 -1.43 10.90
N LYS A 129 -12.86 -1.92 12.13
CA LYS A 129 -12.27 -1.29 13.33
C LYS A 129 -10.75 -1.32 13.28
N GLN A 130 -10.18 -2.49 13.01
CA GLN A 130 -8.72 -2.68 12.97
C GLN A 130 -8.09 -1.87 11.84
N ALA A 131 -8.64 -1.94 10.63
CA ALA A 131 -8.08 -1.25 9.48
C ALA A 131 -8.18 0.28 9.59
N LEU A 132 -9.29 0.82 10.12
CA LEU A 132 -9.39 2.27 10.38
C LEU A 132 -8.43 2.75 11.46
N ALA A 133 -8.21 1.95 12.51
CA ALA A 133 -7.21 2.27 13.54
C ALA A 133 -5.78 2.27 12.97
N ALA A 134 -5.44 1.29 12.11
CA ALA A 134 -4.16 1.24 11.42
C ALA A 134 -3.95 2.48 10.51
N ILE A 135 -4.96 2.84 9.71
CA ILE A 135 -4.96 4.06 8.89
C ILE A 135 -4.71 5.30 9.76
N ALA A 136 -5.46 5.45 10.86
CA ALA A 136 -5.31 6.61 11.74
C ALA A 136 -3.89 6.72 12.32
N SER A 137 -3.29 5.58 12.71
CA SER A 137 -1.92 5.52 13.22
C SER A 137 -0.90 5.98 12.17
N VAL A 138 -1.03 5.50 10.92
CA VAL A 138 -0.15 5.88 9.81
C VAL A 138 -0.29 7.37 9.49
N LYS A 139 -1.54 7.87 9.36
CA LYS A 139 -1.81 9.29 9.13
C LYS A 139 -1.16 10.16 10.20
N GLN A 140 -1.25 9.76 11.47
CA GLN A 140 -0.63 10.47 12.58
C GLN A 140 0.91 10.48 12.47
N ARG A 141 1.53 9.33 12.18
CA ARG A 141 3.00 9.24 11.98
C ARG A 141 3.48 10.16 10.85
N VAL A 142 2.75 10.18 9.74
CA VAL A 142 3.11 10.97 8.55
C VAL A 142 2.88 12.46 8.79
N ALA A 143 1.78 12.83 9.46
CA ALA A 143 1.51 14.22 9.83
C ALA A 143 2.59 14.80 10.76
N ARG A 144 3.17 14.00 11.68
CA ARG A 144 4.30 14.41 12.52
C ARG A 144 5.56 14.77 11.72
N LYS A 145 5.67 14.32 10.48
CA LYS A 145 6.76 14.68 9.54
C LYS A 145 6.43 15.94 8.71
N GLY A 146 5.35 16.64 9.02
CA GLY A 146 4.91 17.84 8.29
C GLY A 146 4.20 17.56 6.98
N LEU A 147 3.91 16.29 6.66
CA LEU A 147 3.23 15.90 5.43
C LEU A 147 1.73 15.80 5.66
N ALA A 148 1.02 16.89 5.37
CA ALA A 148 -0.43 16.95 5.45
C ALA A 148 -1.10 16.36 4.19
N PRO A 149 -2.35 15.87 4.31
CA PRO A 149 -3.14 15.52 3.14
C PRO A 149 -3.29 16.73 2.20
N PRO A 150 -3.35 16.51 0.87
CA PRO A 150 -3.56 17.59 -0.07
C PRO A 150 -4.90 18.28 0.21
N ALA A 151 -4.93 19.61 0.07
CA ALA A 151 -6.16 20.37 0.26
C ALA A 151 -7.26 19.86 -0.69
N PRO A 152 -8.51 19.73 -0.22
CA PRO A 152 -9.60 19.29 -1.08
C PRO A 152 -9.76 20.25 -2.27
N PRO A 153 -10.05 19.74 -3.48
CA PRO A 153 -10.28 20.57 -4.65
C PRO A 153 -11.46 21.52 -4.37
N GLY A 154 -11.14 22.80 -4.15
CA GLY A 154 -12.10 23.85 -3.78
C GLY A 154 -11.69 24.75 -2.63
N ALA A 155 -10.75 24.32 -1.76
CA ALA A 155 -10.30 25.15 -0.63
C ALA A 155 -9.52 26.40 -1.08
N ALA A 156 -8.69 26.28 -2.12
CA ALA A 156 -7.92 27.40 -2.67
C ALA A 156 -8.77 28.48 -3.37
N ARG A 157 -10.02 28.16 -3.75
CA ARG A 157 -10.90 29.07 -4.49
C ARG A 157 -11.76 29.98 -3.59
N ARG A 158 -11.79 29.71 -2.28
CA ARG A 158 -12.53 30.53 -1.30
C ARG A 158 -11.71 31.71 -0.76
N THR A 159 -10.39 31.64 -0.80
CA THR A 159 -9.52 32.73 -0.31
C THR A 159 -9.40 33.88 -1.32
N SER A 160 -9.50 33.61 -2.63
CA SER A 160 -9.44 34.67 -3.65
C SER A 160 -10.72 35.49 -3.77
N ARG A 161 -11.87 34.95 -3.37
CA ARG A 161 -13.17 35.64 -3.51
C ARG A 161 -13.49 36.59 -2.36
N ALA A 162 -12.79 36.47 -1.23
CA ALA A 162 -12.92 37.37 -0.08
C ALA A 162 -12.03 38.63 -0.17
N ALA A 163 -11.11 38.68 -1.13
CA ALA A 163 -10.19 39.82 -1.31
C ALA A 163 -10.67 40.87 -2.35
N SER A 164 -11.76 40.60 -3.07
CA SER A 164 -12.33 41.53 -4.07
C SER A 164 -13.64 42.20 -3.62
N ALA A 165 -13.93 42.18 -2.32
CA ALA A 165 -15.06 42.90 -1.72
C ALA A 165 -14.56 43.83 -0.62
N ARG A 166 -13.78 44.85 -1.02
CA ARG A 166 -13.53 46.07 -0.25
C ARG A 166 -13.41 47.24 -1.20
#